data_AF-A0A2T5HFX3-F1
#
_entry.id   AF-A0A2T5HFX3-F1
#
_cell.length_a   1.000
_cell.length_b   1.000
_cell.length_c   1.000
_cell.angle_alpha   90.00
_cell.angle_beta   90.00
_cell.angle_gamma   90.00
#
_symmetry.space_group_name_H-M   'P 1'
#
loop_
_entity.id
_entity.type
_entity.pdbx_description
1 polymer ?
#
loop_
_entity_poly.entity_id
_entity_poly.type
_entity_poly.pdbx_seq_one_letter_code
_entity_poly.pdbx_strand_id
1 'polypeptide(L)' 'MFSQRTQDPAAGTHYRSERVSAVNGQYFFATREGTLEGPYFTRVDAEREIALYVRRQIQGDDILESHSFAERHGVIGH' A
#
# COMPACT_ATOMS: atom_id res chain seq x y z
N MET A 1 14.00 -33.49 13.93
CA MET A 1 12.53 -33.29 14.06
C MET A 1 12.19 -31.92 13.51
N PHE A 2 11.78 -31.85 12.24
CA PHE A 2 11.43 -30.58 11.60
C PHE A 2 9.99 -30.23 11.97
N SER A 3 9.82 -29.16 12.74
CA SER A 3 8.52 -28.63 13.14
C SER A 3 7.83 -28.03 11.91
N GLN A 4 6.97 -28.83 11.30
CA GLN A 4 6.09 -28.42 10.21
C GLN A 4 5.07 -27.43 10.81
N ARG A 5 5.18 -26.15 10.45
CA ARG A 5 4.14 -25.17 10.77
C ARG A 5 2.89 -25.57 9.98
N THR A 6 2.01 -26.35 10.59
CA THR A 6 0.63 -26.53 10.16
C THR A 6 0.03 -25.13 10.03
N GLN A 7 -0.19 -24.68 8.80
CA GLN A 7 -0.98 -23.48 8.58
C GLN A 7 -2.42 -23.85 8.91
N ASP A 8 -2.91 -23.39 10.07
CA ASP A 8 -4.32 -23.48 10.39
C ASP A 8 -5.12 -22.70 9.32
N PRO A 9 -6.05 -23.32 8.59
CA PRO A 9 -6.93 -22.64 7.63
C PRO A 9 -8.06 -21.88 8.36
N ALA A 10 -7.81 -21.42 9.59
CA ALA A 10 -8.78 -20.65 10.35
C ALA A 10 -8.86 -19.24 9.74
N ALA A 11 -10.09 -18.78 9.50
CA ALA A 11 -10.35 -17.42 9.06
C ALA A 11 -9.72 -16.44 10.06
N GLY A 12 -8.57 -15.87 9.72
CA GLY A 12 -7.94 -14.84 10.51
C GLY A 12 -8.85 -13.61 10.54
N THR A 13 -9.21 -13.13 11.73
CA THR A 13 -9.95 -11.88 11.88
C THR A 13 -9.07 -10.74 11.39
N HIS A 14 -9.32 -10.29 10.16
CA HIS A 14 -8.60 -9.16 9.58
C HIS A 14 -9.18 -7.86 10.12
N TYR A 15 -8.56 -7.31 11.16
CA TYR A 15 -8.90 -5.97 11.65
C TYR A 15 -8.40 -4.93 10.65
N ARG A 16 -9.32 -4.38 9.86
CA ARG A 16 -9.01 -3.25 8.99
C ARG A 16 -8.90 -2.01 9.86
N SER A 17 -7.69 -1.71 10.35
CA SER A 17 -7.44 -0.46 11.06
C SER A 17 -7.85 0.72 10.18
N GLU A 18 -8.63 1.65 10.73
CA GLU A 18 -8.92 2.91 10.07
C GLU A 18 -7.58 3.61 9.77
N ARG A 19 -7.34 3.95 8.50
CA ARG A 19 -6.09 4.55 8.06
C ARG A 19 -6.09 6.07 8.22
N VAL A 20 -7.19 6.67 8.68
CA VAL A 20 -7.35 8.11 8.85
C VAL A 20 -7.37 8.47 10.33
N SER A 21 -6.56 9.44 10.71
CA SER A 21 -6.47 9.99 12.07
C SER A 21 -6.78 11.48 12.05
N ALA A 22 -7.51 11.97 13.06
CA ALA A 22 -7.76 13.40 13.25
C ALA A 22 -6.84 13.94 14.35
N VAL A 23 -6.04 14.96 14.03
CA VAL A 23 -5.10 15.60 14.95
C VAL A 23 -5.31 17.12 14.87
N ASN A 24 -5.68 17.75 15.99
CA ASN A 24 -5.96 19.19 16.07
C ASN A 24 -6.99 19.69 15.02
N GLY A 25 -8.04 18.91 14.76
CA GLY A 25 -9.07 19.27 13.78
C GLY A 25 -8.65 19.10 12.32
N GLN A 26 -7.45 18.58 12.05
CA GLN A 26 -6.96 18.26 10.72
C GLN A 26 -6.91 16.74 10.53
N TYR A 27 -7.13 16.28 9.31
CA TYR A 27 -7.14 14.85 8.99
C TYR A 27 -5.82 14.43 8.34
N PHE A 28 -5.33 13.26 8.71
CA PHE A 28 -4.10 12.65 8.18
C PHE A 28 -4.40 11.20 7.84
N PHE A 29 -3.66 10.61 6.90
CA PHE A 29 -3.68 9.16 6.71
C PHE A 29 -2.33 8.51 6.89
N ALA A 30 -2.33 7.27 7.39
CA ALA A 30 -1.12 6.48 7.59
C ALA A 30 -0.80 5.59 6.37
N THR A 31 0.43 5.72 5.87
CA THR A 31 0.99 4.82 4.86
C THR A 31 1.45 3.50 5.51
N ARG A 32 1.76 2.48 4.69
CA ARG A 32 2.31 1.21 5.19
C ARG A 32 3.73 1.38 5.75
N GLU A 33 4.42 2.42 5.32
CA GLU A 33 5.78 2.76 5.72
C GLU A 33 5.81 3.54 7.05
N GLY A 34 4.64 3.82 7.63
CA GLY A 34 4.51 4.54 8.90
C GLY A 34 4.54 6.06 8.76
N THR A 35 4.49 6.60 7.54
CA THR A 35 4.38 8.05 7.32
C THR A 35 2.93 8.51 7.47
N LEU A 36 2.75 9.77 7.88
CA LEU A 36 1.46 10.45 7.95
C LEU A 36 1.37 11.48 6.83
N GLU A 37 0.47 11.24 5.89
CA GLU A 37 0.20 12.15 4.77
C GLU A 37 -0.97 13.06 5.11
N GLY A 38 -0.87 14.34 4.73
CA GLY A 38 -1.82 15.40 5.07
C GLY A 38 -1.09 16.72 5.38
N PRO A 39 -1.76 17.71 5.99
CA PRO A 39 -3.13 17.68 6.52
C PRO A 39 -4.21 17.81 5.43
N TYR A 40 -5.37 17.19 5.68
CA TYR A 40 -6.58 17.30 4.90
C TYR A 40 -7.67 18.02 5.68
N PHE A 41 -8.48 18.80 4.97
CA PHE A 41 -9.52 19.64 5.55
C PHE A 41 -10.73 18.82 6.02
N THR A 42 -11.05 17.74 5.30
CA THR A 42 -12.13 16.82 5.66
C THR A 42 -11.65 15.38 5.66
N ARG A 43 -12.36 14.54 6.40
CA ARG A 43 -12.14 13.09 6.39
C ARG A 43 -12.30 12.50 4.98
N VAL A 44 -13.27 12.99 4.22
CA VAL A 44 -13.56 12.51 2.86
C VAL A 44 -12.40 12.81 1.91
N ASP A 45 -11.77 13.98 2.04
CA ASP A 45 -10.57 14.32 1.27
C ASP A 45 -9.42 13.35 1.59
N ALA A 46 -9.18 13.06 2.87
CA ALA A 46 -8.16 12.08 3.27
C ALA A 46 -8.43 10.68 2.70
N GLU A 47 -9.69 10.23 2.72
CA GLU A 47 -10.09 8.93 2.15
C GLU A 47 -9.90 8.86 0.63
N ARG A 48 -10.20 9.96 -0.08
CA ARG A 48 -9.95 10.07 -1.52
C ARG A 48 -8.45 10.02 -1.83
N GLU A 49 -7.64 10.73 -1.06
CA GLU A 49 -6.18 10.78 -1.26
C GLU A 49 -5.53 9.43 -0.93
N ILE A 50 -6.05 8.66 0.04
CA ILE A 50 -5.62 7.26 0.25
C ILE A 50 -5.80 6.43 -1.03
N ALA A 51 -6.97 6.54 -1.68
CA ALA A 51 -7.24 5.77 -2.90
C ALA A 51 -6.29 6.17 -4.04
N LEU A 52 -6.00 7.45 -4.19
CA LEU A 52 -5.03 7.94 -5.19
C LEU A 52 -3.60 7.53 -4.87
N TYR A 53 -3.20 7.58 -3.60
CA TYR A 53 -1.88 7.11 -3.16
C TYR A 53 -1.69 5.63 -3.49
N VAL A 54 -2.68 4.78 -3.17
CA VAL A 54 -2.62 3.34 -3.49
C VAL A 54 -2.53 3.10 -4.99
N ARG A 55 -3.32 3.82 -5.80
CA ARG A 55 -3.24 3.73 -7.27
C ARG A 55 -1.86 4.10 -7.80
N ARG A 56 -1.26 5.18 -7.29
CA ARG A 56 0.09 5.61 -7.66
C ARG A 56 1.14 4.56 -7.32
N GLN A 57 1.07 3.95 -6.14
CA GLN A 57 2.01 2.88 -5.77
C GLN A 57 1.86 1.64 -6.66
N ILE A 58 0.63 1.21 -6.94
CA ILE A 58 0.39 0.05 -7.83
C ILE A 58 0.92 0.33 -9.25
N GLN A 59 0.69 1.53 -9.78
CA GLN A 59 1.20 1.90 -11.09
C GLN A 59 2.74 1.97 -11.13
N GLY A 60 3.37 2.48 -10.07
CA GLY A 60 4.84 2.49 -9.97
C GLY A 60 5.44 1.08 -9.93
N ASP A 61 4.79 0.17 -9.21
CA ASP A 61 5.18 -1.25 -9.12
C ASP A 61 5.07 -1.96 -10.47
N ASP A 62 3.95 -1.74 -11.19
CA ASP A 62 3.72 -2.28 -12.55
C ASP A 62 4.78 -1.82 -13.57
N ILE A 63 5.18 -0.54 -13.52
CA ILE A 63 6.25 0.00 -14.37
C ILE A 63 7.59 -0.65 -14.04
N LEU A 64 7.89 -0.80 -12.75
CA LEU A 64 9.15 -1.43 -12.30
C LEU A 64 9.21 -2.90 -12.72
N GLU A 65 8.10 -3.64 -12.58
CA GLU A 65 7.98 -5.03 -13.01
C GLU A 65 8.19 -5.15 -14.53
N SER A 66 7.54 -4.29 -15.31
CA SER A 66 7.65 -4.26 -16.78
C SER A 66 9.08 -3.99 -17.26
N HIS A 67 9.80 -3.05 -16.63
CA HIS A 67 11.21 -2.78 -16.95
C HIS A 67 12.10 -3.97 -16.57
N SER A 68 11.89 -4.54 -15.37
CA SER A 68 12.65 -5.68 -14.90
C SER A 68 12.49 -6.90 -15.82
N PHE A 69 11.30 -7.09 -16.40
CA PHE A 69 11.03 -8.13 -17.38
C PHE A 69 11.77 -7.88 -18.70
N ALA A 70 11.76 -6.64 -19.20
CA ALA A 70 12.46 -6.25 -20.43
C ALA A 70 13.99 -6.41 -20.32
N GLU A 71 14.57 -6.07 -19.16
CA GLU A 71 15.99 -6.24 -18.89
C GLU A 71 16.41 -7.72 -18.80
N ARG A 72 15.58 -8.57 -18.17
CA ARG A 72 15.89 -10.01 -18.04
C ARG A 72 15.73 -10.79 -19.33
N HIS A 73 14.87 -10.34 -20.24
CA HIS A 73 14.63 -10.99 -21.52
C HIS A 73 15.43 -10.38 -22.69
N GLY A 74 16.33 -9.43 -22.44
CA GLY A 74 17.32 -8.97 -23.43
C GLY A 74 16.72 -8.36 -24.69
N VAL A 75 15.57 -7.70 -24.60
CA VAL A 75 14.86 -7.11 -25.75
C VAL A 75 15.23 -5.65 -26.04
N ILE A 76 16.17 -5.07 -25.29
CA ILE A 76 16.70 -3.73 -25.58
C ILE A 76 17.87 -3.85 -26.58
N GLY A 77 17.53 -4.26 -27.80
CA GLY A 77 18.42 -4.18 -28.96
C GLY A 77 18.34 -2.78 -29.59
N HIS A 78 19.51 -2.19 -29.82
CA HIS A 78 19.80 -0.90 -30.45
C HIS A 78 19.18 -0.74 -31.84
#